data_AF-A0A1V2Q3Z0-F1
#
_entry.id   AF-A0A1V2Q3Z0-F1
#
_cell.length_a   1.000
_cell.length_b   1.000
_cell.length_c   1.000
_cell.angle_alpha   90.00
_cell.angle_beta   90.00
_cell.angle_gamma   90.00
#
_symmetry.space_group_name_H-M   'P 1'
#
loop_
_entity.id
_entity.type
_entity.pdbx_description
1 polymer ?
#
loop_
_entity_poly.entity_id
_entity_poly.type
_entity_poly.pdbx_seq_one_letter_code
_entity_poly.pdbx_strand_id
1 'polypeptide(L)'
;MARNPASEAPSAVRYWGRFTLIDFGARQATTLPGTGHRVLHVVAAPVGEGEIADTAGNLAAAYAPSSGTLVLIRPDGYIGLISDAGDLQAVTNYLAAFS
;
A
#
# COMPACT_ATOMS: atom_id res chain seq x y z
N MET A 1 -18.89 23.00 -39.65
CA MET A 1 -18.74 21.76 -38.86
C MET A 1 -17.85 22.06 -37.67
N ALA A 2 -18.44 22.25 -36.49
CA ALA A 2 -17.70 22.50 -35.25
C ALA A 2 -17.30 21.15 -34.63
N ARG A 3 -16.04 21.02 -34.19
CA ARG A 3 -15.56 19.82 -33.48
C ARG A 3 -16.26 19.74 -32.12
N ASN A 4 -16.79 18.57 -31.78
CA ASN A 4 -17.38 18.28 -30.47
C ASN A 4 -16.24 18.18 -29.42
N PRO A 5 -16.20 19.02 -28.38
CA PRO A 5 -15.13 19.00 -27.37
C PRO A 5 -15.25 17.87 -26.33
N ALA A 6 -16.21 16.96 -26.46
CA ALA A 6 -16.48 15.92 -25.46
C ALA A 6 -15.76 14.57 -25.66
N SER A 7 -14.70 14.48 -26.47
CA SER A 7 -14.03 13.19 -26.76
C SER A 7 -12.67 12.98 -26.09
N GLU A 8 -12.27 13.81 -25.13
CA GLU A 8 -11.11 13.47 -24.31
C GLU A 8 -11.57 12.57 -23.16
N ALA A 9 -11.28 11.27 -23.29
CA ALA A 9 -11.17 10.41 -22.14
C ALA A 9 -10.25 11.10 -21.11
N PRO A 10 -10.56 11.06 -19.80
CA PRO A 10 -9.68 11.63 -18.79
C PRO A 10 -8.29 11.08 -19.02
N SER A 11 -7.34 11.99 -19.28
CA SER A 11 -5.94 11.67 -19.55
C SER A 11 -5.51 10.63 -18.52
N ALA A 12 -5.03 9.47 -18.99
CA ALA A 12 -4.58 8.41 -18.10
C ALA A 12 -3.51 8.99 -17.17
N VAL A 13 -3.89 9.28 -15.93
CA VAL A 13 -2.95 9.70 -14.90
C VAL A 13 -1.99 8.53 -14.76
N ARG A 14 -0.77 8.73 -15.26
CA ARG A 14 0.24 7.68 -15.28
C ARG A 14 0.78 7.58 -13.85
N TYR A 15 0.17 6.72 -13.06
CA TYR A 15 0.66 6.39 -11.73
C TYR A 15 2.03 5.71 -11.88
N TRP A 16 3.12 6.41 -11.57
CA TRP A 16 4.48 5.86 -11.70
C TRP A 16 4.86 4.88 -10.58
N GLY A 17 3.90 4.56 -9.70
CA GLY A 17 4.08 3.69 -8.55
C GLY A 17 3.32 2.37 -8.67
N ARG A 18 3.58 1.49 -7.71
CA ARG A 18 2.80 0.29 -7.41
C ARG A 18 2.16 0.46 -6.04
N PHE A 19 1.08 -0.27 -5.77
CA PHE A 19 0.55 -0.36 -4.42
C PHE A 19 1.65 -0.82 -3.46
N THR A 20 1.75 -0.20 -2.29
CA THR A 20 2.72 -0.58 -1.26
C THR A 20 2.00 -0.83 0.05
N LEU A 21 2.05 -2.06 0.55
CA LEU A 21 1.58 -2.41 1.88
C LEU A 21 2.74 -2.28 2.87
N ILE A 22 2.59 -1.42 3.87
CA ILE A 22 3.46 -1.40 5.05
C ILE A 22 2.79 -2.28 6.12
N ASP A 23 3.52 -3.28 6.57
CA ASP A 23 3.07 -4.28 7.53
C ASP A 23 3.85 -4.13 8.84
N PHE A 24 3.15 -3.74 9.91
CA PHE A 24 3.68 -3.63 11.28
C PHE A 24 3.41 -4.90 12.12
N GLY A 25 2.88 -5.94 11.48
CA GLY A 25 2.55 -7.23 12.07
C GLY A 25 3.74 -8.01 12.61
N ALA A 26 3.49 -9.03 13.42
CA ALA A 26 4.52 -9.97 13.86
C ALA A 26 4.79 -11.04 12.79
N ARG A 27 5.83 -10.84 11.96
CA ARG A 27 6.63 -11.77 11.12
C ARG A 27 5.92 -12.81 10.22
N GLN A 28 4.59 -12.98 10.24
CA GLN A 28 3.95 -13.80 9.23
C GLN A 28 4.08 -13.11 7.88
N ALA A 29 4.59 -13.84 6.88
CA ALA A 29 4.77 -13.31 5.54
C ALA A 29 3.41 -12.92 4.97
N THR A 30 3.10 -11.62 5.02
CA THR A 30 1.91 -11.07 4.40
C THR A 30 2.02 -11.29 2.89
N THR A 31 1.31 -12.30 2.40
CA THR A 31 1.23 -12.61 0.98
C THR A 31 -0.09 -12.07 0.46
N LEU A 32 -0.01 -11.05 -0.38
CA LEU A 32 -1.17 -10.51 -1.06
C LEU A 32 -1.33 -11.20 -2.42
N PRO A 33 -2.55 -11.60 -2.79
CA PRO A 33 -2.81 -12.17 -4.11
C PRO A 33 -2.67 -11.10 -5.21
N GLY A 34 -2.27 -11.54 -6.41
CA GLY A 34 -2.09 -10.68 -7.59
C GLY A 34 -0.65 -10.21 -7.79
N THR A 35 -0.41 -9.53 -8.91
CA THR A 35 0.89 -8.93 -9.26
C THR A 35 0.78 -7.41 -9.21
N GLY A 36 1.90 -6.70 -9.05
CA GLY A 36 1.91 -5.23 -9.12
C GLY A 36 1.71 -4.49 -7.80
N HIS A 37 1.95 -5.15 -6.66
CA HIS A 37 2.09 -4.50 -5.35
C HIS A 37 3.48 -4.80 -4.74
N ARG A 38 3.84 -4.07 -3.69
CA ARG A 38 5.04 -4.25 -2.87
C ARG A 38 4.60 -4.43 -1.44
N VAL A 39 5.22 -5.37 -0.72
CA VAL A 39 5.03 -5.50 0.73
C VAL A 39 6.33 -5.07 1.41
N LEU A 40 6.21 -4.26 2.46
CA LEU A 40 7.28 -3.79 3.32
C LEU A 40 6.96 -4.14 4.76
N HIS A 41 7.69 -5.08 5.32
CA HIS A 41 7.55 -5.52 6.70
C HIS A 41 8.48 -4.69 7.60
N VAL A 42 7.92 -4.05 8.61
CA VAL A 42 8.67 -3.21 9.55
C VAL A 42 9.23 -4.08 10.67
N VAL A 43 10.55 -4.20 10.72
CA VAL A 43 11.28 -5.05 11.68
C VAL A 43 12.43 -4.28 12.35
N ALA A 44 12.85 -4.73 13.53
CA ALA A 44 13.98 -4.12 14.22
C ALA A 44 15.32 -4.35 13.51
N ALA A 45 15.50 -5.49 12.84
CA ALA A 45 16.74 -5.89 12.17
C ALA A 45 16.44 -6.55 10.82
N PRO A 46 16.46 -5.79 9.71
CA PRO A 46 16.21 -6.31 8.37
C PRO A 46 17.33 -7.26 7.92
N VAL A 47 16.96 -8.42 7.39
CA VAL A 47 17.87 -9.44 6.85
C VAL A 47 17.51 -9.85 5.42
N GLY A 48 16.33 -9.47 4.92
CA GLY A 48 15.83 -9.88 3.61
C GLY A 48 15.18 -8.75 2.80
N GLU A 49 14.87 -9.07 1.54
CA GLU A 49 14.06 -8.17 0.70
C GLU A 49 12.66 -7.99 1.29
N GLY A 50 12.13 -6.78 1.14
CA GLY A 50 10.81 -6.45 1.69
C GLY A 50 10.82 -6.18 3.19
N GLU A 51 11.97 -6.22 3.88
CA GLU A 51 12.09 -5.79 5.27
C GLU A 51 12.69 -4.38 5.37
N ILE A 52 12.17 -3.58 6.28
CA ILE A 52 12.66 -2.23 6.59
C ILE A 52 12.69 -2.01 8.11
N ALA A 53 13.57 -1.14 8.59
CA ALA A 53 13.59 -0.71 9.98
C ALA A 53 13.18 0.76 10.09
N ASP A 54 12.26 1.06 10.99
CA ASP A 54 11.89 2.43 11.34
C ASP A 54 12.81 3.00 12.43
N THR A 55 14.11 3.08 12.14
CA THR A 55 15.14 3.46 13.12
C THR A 55 14.98 4.88 13.66
N ALA A 56 14.41 5.79 12.84
CA ALA A 56 14.13 7.17 13.22
C ALA A 56 12.74 7.37 13.85
N GLY A 57 11.89 6.32 13.90
CA GLY A 57 10.53 6.41 14.43
C GLY A 57 9.56 7.21 13.55
N ASN A 58 9.88 7.44 12.28
CA ASN A 58 9.06 8.24 11.38
C ASN A 58 7.75 7.53 11.04
N LEU A 59 7.81 6.22 10.78
CA LEU A 59 6.62 5.43 10.48
C LEU A 59 5.75 5.27 11.72
N ALA A 60 6.36 5.02 12.88
CA ALA A 60 5.68 4.95 14.16
C ALA A 60 4.98 6.26 14.51
N ALA A 61 5.63 7.41 14.32
CA ALA A 61 5.05 8.73 14.58
C ALA A 61 3.91 9.06 13.60
N ALA A 62 4.03 8.67 12.33
CA ALA A 62 3.03 8.96 11.31
C ALA A 62 1.77 8.09 11.45
N TYR A 63 1.94 6.81 11.77
CA TYR A 63 0.84 5.84 11.71
C TYR A 63 0.36 5.34 13.07
N ALA A 64 1.09 5.61 14.16
CA ALA A 64 0.80 5.10 15.50
C ALA A 64 0.37 3.62 15.52
N PRO A 65 1.14 2.72 14.88
CA PRO A 65 0.69 1.36 14.58
C PRO A 65 0.61 0.48 15.84
N SER A 66 -0.38 -0.40 15.86
CA SER A 66 -0.42 -1.56 16.74
C SER A 66 0.38 -2.73 16.13
N SER A 67 0.54 -3.83 16.89
CA SER A 67 1.29 -5.02 16.47
C SER A 67 0.68 -5.83 15.31
N GLY A 68 -0.40 -5.33 14.71
CA GLY A 68 -1.05 -5.90 13.53
C GLY A 68 -1.42 -4.86 12.47
N THR A 69 -1.00 -3.60 12.63
CA THR A 69 -1.42 -2.54 11.73
C THR A 69 -0.90 -2.78 10.32
N LEU A 70 -1.79 -2.62 9.34
CA LEU A 70 -1.51 -2.65 7.92
C LEU A 70 -1.84 -1.29 7.31
N VAL A 71 -0.93 -0.72 6.53
CA VAL A 71 -1.12 0.55 5.81
C VAL A 71 -0.94 0.32 4.33
N LEU A 72 -2.01 0.44 3.55
CA LEU A 72 -1.95 0.36 2.10
C LEU A 72 -1.77 1.75 1.50
N ILE A 73 -0.66 1.95 0.80
CA ILE A 73 -0.35 3.16 0.04
C ILE A 73 -0.65 2.89 -1.44
N ARG A 74 -1.43 3.80 -2.05
CA ARG A 74 -1.78 3.79 -3.47
C ARG A 74 -0.59 4.23 -4.35
N PRO A 75 -0.60 3.89 -5.64
CA PRO A 75 0.39 4.36 -6.60
C PRO A 75 0.58 5.89 -6.73
N ASP A 76 -0.41 6.70 -6.32
CA ASP A 76 -0.34 8.17 -6.27
C ASP A 76 0.16 8.73 -4.92
N GLY A 77 0.52 7.86 -3.98
CA GLY A 77 1.04 8.26 -2.67
C GLY A 77 -0.03 8.51 -1.61
N TYR A 78 -1.32 8.39 -1.94
CA TYR A 78 -2.39 8.47 -0.95
C TYR A 78 -2.57 7.16 -0.17
N ILE A 79 -3.09 7.24 1.04
CA ILE A 79 -3.52 6.06 1.80
C ILE A 79 -4.79 5.51 1.15
N GLY A 80 -4.76 4.22 0.80
CA GLY A 80 -5.94 3.48 0.34
C GLY A 80 -6.77 2.97 1.51
N LEU A 81 -6.11 2.33 2.48
CA LEU A 81 -6.73 1.91 3.74
C LEU A 81 -5.69 1.75 4.86
N ILE A 82 -6.19 1.78 6.10
CA ILE A 82 -5.46 1.35 7.29
C ILE A 82 -6.31 0.28 7.98
N SER A 83 -5.68 -0.79 8.43
CA SER A 83 -6.31 -1.82 9.25
C SER A 83 -5.47 -2.09 10.48
N ASP A 84 -5.94 -1.68 11.66
CA ASP A 84 -5.25 -1.94 12.93
C ASP A 84 -5.36 -3.40 13.38
N ALA A 85 -6.35 -4.14 12.89
CA ALA A 85 -6.58 -5.54 13.23
C ALA A 85 -5.79 -6.55 12.38
N GLY A 86 -4.98 -6.08 11.42
CA GLY A 86 -4.29 -6.98 10.49
C GLY A 86 -5.20 -7.66 9.46
N ASP A 87 -6.34 -7.05 9.11
CA ASP A 87 -7.30 -7.60 8.16
C ASP A 87 -6.78 -7.58 6.72
N LEU A 88 -6.10 -8.65 6.33
CA LEU A 88 -5.62 -8.87 4.96
C LEU A 88 -6.76 -9.06 3.96
N GLN A 89 -7.95 -9.46 4.40
CA GLN A 89 -9.09 -9.59 3.51
C GLN A 89 -9.58 -8.20 3.07
N ALA A 90 -9.61 -7.23 3.98
CA ALA A 90 -9.88 -5.83 3.65
C ALA A 90 -8.87 -5.28 2.64
N VAL A 91 -7.58 -5.59 2.80
CA VAL A 91 -6.52 -5.21 1.85
C VAL A 91 -6.76 -5.84 0.48
N THR A 92 -7.03 -7.15 0.44
CA THR A 92 -7.28 -7.89 -0.80
C THR A 92 -8.51 -7.36 -1.54
N ASN A 93 -9.60 -7.11 -0.82
CA ASN A 93 -10.83 -6.56 -1.38
C ASN A 93 -10.62 -5.16 -1.95
N TYR A 94 -9.83 -4.32 -1.26
CA TYR A 94 -9.48 -3.00 -1.76
C TYR A 94 -8.68 -3.10 -3.06
N LEU A 95 -7.64 -3.95 -3.11
CA LEU A 95 -6.83 -4.13 -4.32
C LEU A 95 -7.66 -4.61 -5.51
N ALA A 96 -8.60 -5.53 -5.29
CA ALA A 96 -9.51 -6.03 -6.33
C ALA A 96 -10.44 -4.95 -6.92
N ALA A 97 -10.70 -3.86 -6.20
CA ALA A 97 -11.49 -2.75 -6.72
C ALA A 97 -10.71 -1.84 -7.70
N PHE A 98 -9.39 -2.00 -7.79
CA PHE A 98 -8.49 -1.20 -8.64
C PHE A 98 -7.72 -2.03 -9.68
N SER A 99 -8.00 -3.34 -9.77
CA SER A 99 -7.40 -4.28 -10.72
C SER A 99 -8.25 -4.49 -11.96
#